data_AF-A0A1I6BR96-F1
#
_entry.id   AF-A0A1I6BR96-F1
#
_cell.length_a   1.000
_cell.length_b   1.000
_cell.length_c   1.000
_cell.angle_alpha   90.00
_cell.angle_beta   90.00
_cell.angle_gamma   90.00
#
_symmetry.space_group_name_H-M   'P 1'
#
loop_
_entity.id
_entity.type
_entity.pdbx_description
1 polymer ?
#
loop_
_entity_poly.entity_id
_entity_poly.type
_entity_poly.pdbx_seq_one_letter_code
_entity_poly.pdbx_strand_id
1 'polypeptide(L)'
;MKLLELVPYLTHPQKLSELYRQRGIDQEAESLSIYMQDVISLDSDIRLFTDEEVDGEAHVTVDGIYYKEMLPVEIALDLIETDTSLQHPNVTDLARAERIIEYSLYDA
;
A
#
# COMPACT_ATOMS: atom_id res chain seq x y z
N MET A 1 4.42 7.36 -6.69
CA MET A 1 4.98 7.48 -5.33
C MET A 1 5.55 6.12 -5.00
N LYS A 2 6.59 6.00 -4.17
CA LYS A 2 7.13 4.68 -3.79
C LYS A 2 6.45 4.15 -2.53
N LEU A 3 6.55 2.84 -2.30
CA LEU A 3 6.06 2.23 -1.04
C LEU A 3 6.74 2.85 0.19
N LEU A 4 8.05 3.14 0.09
CA LEU A 4 8.80 3.81 1.15
C LEU A 4 8.19 5.16 1.54
N GLU A 5 7.59 5.87 0.58
CA GLU A 5 6.91 7.15 0.83
C GLU A 5 5.54 6.95 1.47
N LEU A 6 4.91 5.77 1.31
CA LEU A 6 3.62 5.44 1.91
C LEU A 6 3.74 5.00 3.38
N VAL A 7 4.82 4.31 3.76
CA VAL A 7 5.03 3.79 5.12
C VAL A 7 4.81 4.82 6.25
N PRO A 8 5.28 6.08 6.15
CA PRO A 8 5.03 7.09 7.17
C PRO A 8 3.54 7.40 7.39
N TYR A 9 2.69 7.16 6.38
CA TYR A 9 1.24 7.32 6.48
C TYR A 9 0.60 6.11 7.15
N LEU A 10 1.03 4.89 6.79
CA LEU A 10 0.53 3.65 7.39
C LEU A 10 0.82 3.56 8.90
N THR A 11 1.87 4.21 9.36
CA THR A 11 2.24 4.27 10.79
C THR A 11 1.55 5.40 11.56
N HIS A 12 0.80 6.28 10.89
CA HIS A 12 0.19 7.46 11.49
C HIS A 12 -1.23 7.68 10.92
N PRO A 13 -2.29 7.18 11.59
CA PRO A 13 -3.65 7.22 11.07
C PRO A 13 -4.12 8.62 10.62
N GLN A 14 -3.72 9.67 11.36
CA GLN A 14 -4.09 11.05 10.99
C GLN A 14 -3.46 11.46 9.65
N LYS A 15 -2.21 11.08 9.39
CA LYS A 15 -1.54 11.37 8.11
C LYS A 15 -2.21 10.57 6.99
N LEU A 16 -2.58 9.32 7.23
CA LEU A 16 -3.25 8.49 6.24
C LEU A 16 -4.59 9.10 5.80
N SER A 17 -5.42 9.55 6.74
CA SER A 17 -6.66 10.26 6.42
C SER A 17 -6.41 11.56 5.63
N GLU A 18 -5.31 12.27 5.91
CA GLU A 18 -4.91 13.45 5.13
C GLU A 18 -4.48 13.07 3.71
N LEU A 19 -3.74 11.98 3.54
CA LEU A 19 -3.34 11.46 2.23
C LEU A 19 -4.57 11.14 1.38
N TYR A 20 -5.56 10.44 1.95
CA TYR A 20 -6.80 10.11 1.24
C TYR A 20 -7.52 11.37 0.76
N ARG A 21 -7.70 12.36 1.65
CA ARG A 21 -8.30 13.64 1.29
C ARG A 21 -7.52 14.39 0.20
N GLN A 22 -6.19 14.40 0.26
CA GLN A 22 -5.33 15.07 -0.73
C GLN A 22 -5.38 14.39 -2.10
N ARG A 23 -5.57 13.07 -2.13
CA ARG A 23 -5.63 12.27 -3.36
C ARG A 23 -7.04 12.14 -3.91
N GLY A 24 -8.05 12.64 -3.20
CA GLY A 24 -9.45 12.48 -3.59
C GLY A 24 -9.93 11.02 -3.52
N ILE A 25 -9.29 10.21 -2.67
CA ILE A 25 -9.70 8.83 -2.43
C ILE A 25 -10.97 8.85 -1.59
N ASP A 26 -11.98 8.11 -2.04
CA ASP A 26 -13.22 7.94 -1.31
C ASP A 26 -12.94 7.11 -0.04
N GLN A 27 -13.21 7.70 1.12
CA GLN A 27 -13.03 7.04 2.43
C GLN A 27 -14.23 6.16 2.79
N GLU A 28 -15.32 6.24 2.01
CA GLU A 28 -16.48 5.36 2.13
C GLU A 28 -16.42 4.19 1.13
N ALA A 29 -15.34 4.08 0.33
CA ALA A 29 -15.11 2.95 -0.56
C ALA A 29 -15.08 1.63 0.21
N GLU A 30 -15.60 0.57 -0.42
CA GLU A 30 -15.67 -0.75 0.21
C GLU A 30 -14.27 -1.31 0.50
N SER A 31 -13.31 -1.00 -0.37
CA SER A 31 -11.93 -1.46 -0.24
C SER A 31 -10.97 -0.48 -0.92
N LEU A 32 -9.71 -0.53 -0.48
CA LEU A 32 -8.61 0.23 -1.06
C LEU A 32 -7.37 -0.65 -1.10
N SER A 33 -6.81 -0.85 -2.29
CA SER A 33 -5.65 -1.71 -2.51
C SER A 33 -4.44 -0.92 -3.00
N ILE A 34 -3.26 -1.40 -2.60
CA ILE A 34 -1.97 -0.90 -3.07
C ILE A 34 -1.62 -1.66 -4.33
N TYR A 35 -1.43 -0.93 -5.43
CA TYR A 35 -0.96 -1.50 -6.69
C TYR A 35 0.46 -1.02 -6.97
N MET A 36 1.29 -1.90 -7.54
CA MET A 36 2.65 -1.59 -7.99
C MET A 36 2.74 -1.60 -9.51
N GLN A 37 3.46 -0.63 -10.05
CA GLN A 37 3.75 -0.55 -11.47
C GLN A 37 4.70 -1.68 -11.89
N ASP A 38 4.31 -2.42 -12.93
CA ASP A 38 5.07 -3.50 -13.60
C ASP A 38 5.44 -4.71 -12.72
N VAL A 39 6.21 -4.50 -11.65
CA VAL A 39 6.75 -5.54 -10.76
C VAL A 39 6.57 -5.16 -9.29
N ILE A 40 6.45 -6.14 -8.41
CA ILE A 40 6.42 -5.89 -6.96
C ILE A 40 7.86 -5.70 -6.48
N SER A 41 8.27 -4.45 -6.26
CA SER A 41 9.60 -4.09 -5.77
C SER A 41 9.61 -2.72 -5.07
N LEU A 42 10.63 -2.44 -4.26
CA LEU A 42 10.80 -1.12 -3.61
C LEU A 42 11.01 0.02 -4.62
N ASP A 43 11.60 -0.30 -5.77
CA ASP A 43 11.88 0.65 -6.83
C ASP A 43 10.64 0.91 -7.71
N SER A 44 9.56 0.16 -7.52
CA SER A 44 8.32 0.32 -8.29
C SER A 44 7.50 1.50 -7.76
N ASP A 45 6.91 2.26 -8.69
CA ASP A 45 5.89 3.22 -8.30
C ASP A 45 4.62 2.49 -7.87
N ILE A 46 3.93 3.08 -6.90
CA ILE A 46 2.65 2.61 -6.40
C ILE A 46 1.54 3.59 -6.75
N ARG A 47 0.33 3.04 -6.83
CA ARG A 47 -0.93 3.78 -6.86
C ARG A 47 -1.93 3.06 -5.97
N LEU A 48 -2.78 3.85 -5.31
CA LEU A 48 -3.91 3.32 -4.55
C LEU A 48 -5.11 3.34 -5.48
N PHE A 49 -5.88 2.26 -5.49
CA PHE A 49 -7.12 2.14 -6.23
C PHE A 49 -8.20 1.57 -5.31
N THR A 50 -9.40 2.12 -5.41
CA THR A 50 -10.59 1.47 -4.82
C THR A 50 -11.08 0.38 -5.75
N ASP A 51 -11.77 -0.65 -5.24
CA ASP A 51 -12.30 -1.71 -6.11
C ASP A 51 -13.29 -1.18 -7.15
N GLU A 52 -14.00 -0.09 -6.87
CA GLU A 52 -14.90 0.54 -7.84
C GLU A 52 -14.14 1.17 -9.02
N GLU A 53 -12.90 1.62 -8.83
CA GLU A 53 -12.07 2.18 -9.91
C GLU A 53 -11.54 1.11 -10.85
N VAL A 54 -11.27 -0.09 -10.32
CA VAL A 54 -10.57 -1.18 -11.03
C VAL A 54 -11.42 -2.42 -11.25
N ASP A 55 -12.69 -2.40 -10.86
CA ASP A 55 -13.62 -3.54 -10.93
C ASP A 55 -13.08 -4.80 -10.20
N GLY A 56 -12.31 -4.58 -9.12
CA GLY A 56 -11.66 -5.66 -8.36
C GLY A 56 -10.59 -6.45 -9.13
N GLU A 57 -10.07 -5.91 -10.25
CA GLU A 57 -9.09 -6.60 -11.08
C GLU A 57 -7.67 -6.56 -10.49
N ALA A 58 -7.08 -7.73 -10.25
CA ALA A 58 -5.71 -7.85 -9.75
C ALA A 58 -4.63 -7.25 -10.70
N HIS A 59 -4.98 -6.98 -11.96
CA HIS A 59 -4.09 -6.34 -12.92
C HIS A 59 -4.86 -5.33 -13.76
N VAL A 60 -4.41 -4.08 -13.76
CA VAL A 60 -5.07 -3.00 -14.50
C VAL A 60 -4.09 -2.18 -15.32
N THR A 61 -4.59 -1.57 -16.39
CA THR A 61 -3.84 -0.59 -17.17
C THR A 61 -4.54 0.76 -17.09
N VAL A 62 -3.88 1.74 -16.49
CA VAL A 62 -4.41 3.10 -16.31
C VAL A 62 -3.43 4.07 -16.95
N ASP A 63 -3.92 4.90 -17.87
CA ASP A 63 -3.10 5.86 -18.63
C ASP A 63 -1.91 5.21 -19.38
N GLY A 64 -2.08 3.96 -19.81
CA GLY A 64 -1.04 3.19 -20.51
C GLY A 64 0.04 2.61 -19.58
N ILE A 65 -0.11 2.74 -18.27
CA ILE A 65 0.77 2.17 -17.25
C ILE A 65 0.12 0.91 -16.69
N TYR A 66 0.87 -0.19 -16.67
CA TYR A 66 0.43 -1.45 -16.10
C TYR A 66 0.68 -1.50 -14.60
N TYR A 67 -0.35 -1.89 -13.86
CA TYR A 67 -0.36 -2.03 -12.42
C TYR A 67 -0.77 -3.45 -12.05
N LYS A 68 -0.07 -4.00 -11.06
CA LYS A 68 -0.40 -5.26 -10.41
C LYS A 68 -0.78 -4.99 -8.97
N GLU A 69 -1.88 -5.58 -8.52
CA GLU A 69 -2.28 -5.54 -7.12
C GLU A 69 -1.20 -6.18 -6.25
N MET A 70 -0.85 -5.50 -5.17
CA MET A 70 0.11 -5.98 -4.19
C MET A 70 -0.60 -6.54 -2.95
N LEU A 71 -1.42 -5.71 -2.30
CA LEU A 71 -2.27 -6.09 -1.17
C LEU A 71 -3.27 -4.98 -0.81
N PRO A 72 -4.36 -5.28 -0.09
CA PRO A 72 -5.22 -4.29 0.52
C PRO A 72 -4.49 -3.41 1.54
N VAL A 73 -4.86 -2.13 1.62
CA VAL A 73 -4.27 -1.19 2.58
C VAL A 73 -4.53 -1.63 4.02
N GLU A 74 -5.70 -2.19 4.32
CA GLU A 74 -6.03 -2.73 5.65
C GLU A 74 -5.05 -3.83 6.07
N ILE A 75 -4.67 -4.72 5.15
CA ILE A 75 -3.68 -5.77 5.44
C ILE A 75 -2.29 -5.18 5.69
N ALA A 76 -1.91 -4.12 4.98
CA ALA A 76 -0.65 -3.42 5.25
C ALA A 76 -0.65 -2.75 6.64
N LEU A 77 -1.79 -2.20 7.07
CA LEU A 77 -1.97 -1.63 8.41
C LEU A 77 -1.89 -2.72 9.47
N ASP A 78 -2.65 -3.80 9.32
CA ASP A 78 -2.65 -4.93 10.23
C ASP A 78 -1.24 -5.53 10.38
N LEU A 79 -0.47 -5.64 9.30
CA LEU A 79 0.90 -6.13 9.35
C LEU A 79 1.80 -5.21 10.21
N ILE A 80 1.70 -3.90 10.03
CA ILE A 80 2.47 -2.92 10.83
C ILE A 80 2.04 -2.96 12.30
N GLU A 81 0.75 -3.13 12.56
CA GLU A 81 0.19 -3.13 13.91
C GLU A 81 0.43 -4.45 14.66
N THR A 82 0.50 -5.58 13.96
CA THR A 82 0.57 -6.90 14.62
C THR A 82 1.96 -7.53 14.57
N ASP A 83 2.80 -7.19 13.60
CA ASP A 83 4.17 -7.70 13.52
C ASP A 83 5.05 -7.01 14.58
N THR A 84 5.23 -7.70 15.71
CA THR A 84 6.06 -7.21 16.82
C THR A 84 7.49 -6.84 16.42
N SER A 85 8.02 -7.41 15.33
CA SER A 85 9.34 -7.06 14.82
C SER A 85 9.38 -5.64 14.23
N LEU A 86 8.25 -5.13 13.73
CA LEU A 86 8.10 -3.79 13.16
C LEU A 86 7.78 -2.70 14.19
N GLN A 87 7.36 -3.11 15.40
CA GLN A 87 7.00 -2.21 16.50
C GLN A 87 8.21 -1.69 17.30
N HIS A 88 9.40 -2.23 17.07
CA HIS A 88 10.59 -1.79 17.81
C HIS A 88 10.95 -0.34 17.43
N PRO A 89 11.32 0.54 18.38
CA PRO A 89 11.51 1.98 18.15
C PRO A 89 12.62 2.33 17.14
N ASN A 90 13.52 1.39 16.85
CA ASN A 90 14.61 1.56 15.89
C ASN A 90 14.30 1.00 14.49
N VAL A 91 13.09 0.48 14.26
CA VAL A 91 12.69 -0.02 12.95
C VAL A 91 12.53 1.16 12.00
N THR A 92 13.23 1.09 10.88
CA THR A 92 13.21 2.11 9.83
C THR A 92 12.01 1.92 8.92
N ASP A 93 11.63 2.96 8.20
CA ASP A 93 10.57 2.87 7.19
C ASP A 93 10.95 1.93 6.04
N LEU A 94 12.26 1.82 5.73
CA LEU A 94 12.77 0.84 4.78
C LEU A 94 12.48 -0.59 5.24
N ALA A 95 12.77 -0.93 6.50
CA ALA A 95 12.51 -2.26 7.03
C ALA A 95 11.01 -2.60 7.03
N ARG A 96 10.13 -1.62 7.30
CA ARG A 96 8.67 -1.80 7.17
C ARG A 96 8.25 -2.03 5.71
N ALA A 97 8.78 -1.25 4.77
CA ALA A 97 8.48 -1.41 3.34
C ALA A 97 8.95 -2.78 2.82
N GLU A 98 10.16 -3.21 3.20
CA GLU A 98 10.70 -4.54 2.88
C GLU A 98 9.80 -5.65 3.42
N ARG A 99 9.34 -5.53 4.67
CA ARG A 99 8.46 -6.52 5.29
C ARG A 99 7.09 -6.60 4.61
N ILE A 100 6.52 -5.47 4.19
CA ILE A 100 5.26 -5.43 3.43
C ILE A 100 5.40 -6.11 2.07
N ILE A 101 6.52 -5.86 1.35
CA ILE A 101 6.80 -6.54 0.08
C ILE A 101 7.00 -8.03 0.30
N GLU A 102 7.75 -8.43 1.33
CA GLU A 102 7.96 -9.83 1.66
C GLU A 102 6.63 -10.54 1.91
N TYR A 103 5.74 -9.93 2.72
CA TYR A 103 4.41 -10.46 2.96
C TYR A 103 3.61 -10.64 1.65
N SER A 104 3.58 -9.62 0.79
CA SER A 104 2.86 -9.68 -0.49
C SER A 104 3.39 -10.77 -1.44
N LEU A 105 4.69 -11.06 -1.40
CA LEU A 105 5.30 -12.05 -2.29
C LEU A 105 5.10 -13.50 -1.83
N TYR A 106 4.92 -13.73 -0.53
CA TYR A 106 4.97 -15.08 0.05
C TYR A 106 3.72 -15.50 0.81
N ASP A 107 2.96 -14.57 1.39
CA ASP A 107 1.86 -14.86 2.32
C ASP A 107 0.49 -14.31 1.88
N ALA A 108 0.44 -13.40 0.89
CA ALA A 108 -0.79 -12.75 0.40
C ALA A 108 -1.53 -13.53 -0.70
#